data_AF-A0A2V9LMG1-F1
#
_entry.id   AF-A0A2V9LMG1-F1
#
_cell.length_a   1.000
_cell.length_b   1.000
_cell.length_c   1.000
_cell.angle_alpha   90.00
_cell.angle_beta   90.00
_cell.angle_gamma   90.00
#
_symmetry.space_group_name_H-M   'P 1'
#
loop_
_entity.id
_entity.type
_entity.pdbx_description
1 polymer ?
#
loop_
_entity_poly.entity_id
_entity_poly.type
_entity_poly.pdbx_seq_one_letter_code
_entity_poly.pdbx_strand_id
1 'polypeptide(L)'
;MVTFLGFAAFVWLWSVALARGSYGLAVLAWYGTGRLFLEPLHGEPSIVFGRVRIDRVVAALLALCAGGALALVAAASLPAVRLYDKNPAHLWNRLHASLFVRVTADGREYGADRVDPLLWVGSTYLLQGPSHVQAITLLNEFIETHGEQLLRDPLKRGILQRDLWTVFDWLEGSHAPYQQPQLIPEVVRKGVEDLRQPLATVIARLALTPEEIRTLPDNYAATARPNALPPDLFQPDGPWVSVGRPDGPIARHHLRDDGPGKNSVFLVLIRLPGGRDATLKYLDALRWFSGPLWMHDANQDYPNPNLPQFPVGTQVALVRRALLIDSTGRIAPTRLTEQVQLRTHRAISAMTAQEFADAQRIDENMFARAGQDFEEFSLSRAALFGERAGGLLPLAALDRFFLTFSSHGVDFFDMRSGQSSLATQDDPEHAAKLGCKDCHGAPGVYSFNSYVPFRLAGPGFTQAPRLSEISLVDAEQVAVAWKQQRVDWGRLQPLLRGPLKLRDHPGQRQP
;
A
#
# COMPACT_ATOMS: atom_id res chain seq x y z
N MET A 1 42.15 -23.40 9.70
CA MET A 1 40.67 -23.49 9.61
C MET A 1 39.96 -22.54 10.57
N VAL A 2 40.25 -22.59 11.88
CA VAL A 2 39.61 -21.72 12.90
C VAL A 2 39.90 -20.22 12.69
N THR A 3 41.11 -19.86 12.23
CA THR A 3 41.52 -18.46 11.94
C THR A 3 40.76 -17.84 10.75
N PHE A 4 40.32 -18.67 9.80
CA PHE A 4 39.58 -18.22 8.61
C PHE A 4 38.09 -17.96 8.93
N LEU A 5 37.49 -18.76 9.82
CA LEU A 5 36.11 -18.58 10.28
C LEU A 5 35.94 -17.30 11.12
N GLY A 6 36.92 -16.96 11.95
CA GLY A 6 36.93 -15.70 12.70
C GLY A 6 37.08 -14.47 11.79
N PHE A 7 37.87 -14.56 10.72
CA PHE A 7 38.04 -13.48 9.74
C PHE A 7 36.79 -13.25 8.86
N ALA A 8 36.03 -14.32 8.57
CA ALA A 8 34.75 -14.18 7.87
C ALA A 8 33.70 -13.46 8.74
N ALA A 9 33.61 -13.78 10.04
CA ALA A 9 32.77 -13.05 10.99
C ALA A 9 33.24 -11.58 11.17
N PHE A 10 34.55 -11.34 11.12
CA PHE A 10 35.21 -10.02 11.15
C PHE A 10 34.81 -9.12 9.97
N VAL A 11 34.70 -9.66 8.76
CA VAL A 11 34.23 -8.89 7.59
C VAL A 11 32.72 -8.68 7.60
N TRP A 12 31.96 -9.68 8.06
CA TRP A 12 30.49 -9.61 8.13
C TRP A 12 29.98 -8.54 9.12
N LEU A 13 30.59 -8.42 10.30
CA LEU A 13 30.20 -7.40 11.30
C LEU A 13 30.37 -5.95 10.82
N TRP A 14 31.24 -5.70 9.83
CA TRP A 14 31.56 -4.36 9.34
C TRP A 14 30.76 -3.95 8.10
N SER A 15 30.12 -4.91 7.41
CA SER A 15 29.34 -4.65 6.19
C SER A 15 27.85 -4.42 6.45
N VAL A 16 27.38 -4.55 7.71
CA VAL A 16 25.98 -4.39 8.09
C VAL A 16 25.77 -3.05 8.80
N ALA A 17 24.81 -2.24 8.33
CA ALA A 17 24.38 -1.04 9.05
C ALA A 17 23.70 -1.46 10.37
N LEU A 18 24.30 -1.08 11.50
CA LEU A 18 23.79 -1.42 12.83
C LEU A 18 22.84 -0.33 13.36
N ALA A 19 21.85 -0.73 14.17
CA ALA A 19 20.97 0.21 14.85
C ALA A 19 21.75 1.20 15.73
N ARG A 20 21.21 2.42 15.92
CA ARG A 20 21.81 3.43 16.82
C ARG A 20 21.95 2.84 18.24
N GLY A 21 23.15 2.91 18.80
CA GLY A 21 23.51 2.31 20.10
C GLY A 21 24.19 0.94 20.00
N SER A 22 24.02 0.21 18.90
CA SER A 22 24.59 -1.13 18.71
C SER A 22 26.07 -1.11 18.30
N TYR A 23 26.58 0.05 17.86
CA TYR A 23 28.01 0.22 17.53
C TYR A 23 28.93 -0.01 18.73
N GLY A 24 28.51 0.38 19.94
CA GLY A 24 29.27 0.10 21.16
C GLY A 24 29.40 -1.40 21.43
N LEU A 25 28.31 -2.15 21.23
CA LEU A 25 28.30 -3.61 21.36
C LEU A 25 29.16 -4.27 20.28
N ALA A 26 29.10 -3.79 19.04
CA ALA A 26 29.93 -4.29 17.96
C ALA A 26 31.43 -4.04 18.21
N VAL A 27 31.80 -2.86 18.72
CA VAL A 27 33.19 -2.53 19.09
C VAL A 27 33.68 -3.41 20.26
N LEU A 28 32.83 -3.68 21.25
CA LEU A 28 33.18 -4.56 22.37
C LEU A 28 33.29 -6.03 21.93
N ALA A 29 32.38 -6.51 21.09
CA ALA A 29 32.44 -7.85 20.52
C ALA A 29 33.70 -8.02 19.66
N TRP A 30 34.02 -7.00 18.86
CA TRP A 30 35.25 -6.90 18.08
C TRP A 30 36.49 -6.98 18.94
N TYR A 31 36.58 -6.13 19.97
CA TYR A 31 37.72 -6.06 20.87
C TYR A 31 37.93 -7.40 21.60
N GLY A 32 36.86 -8.00 22.13
CA GLY A 32 36.92 -9.29 22.81
C GLY A 32 37.39 -10.41 21.89
N THR A 33 36.88 -10.45 20.66
CA THR A 33 37.26 -11.46 19.65
C THR A 33 38.72 -11.30 19.24
N GLY A 34 39.15 -10.08 18.89
CA GLY A 34 40.54 -9.80 18.51
C GLY A 34 41.53 -10.16 19.62
N ARG A 35 41.21 -9.78 20.86
CA ARG A 35 42.07 -10.08 22.02
C ARG A 35 42.17 -11.58 22.26
N LEU A 36 41.08 -12.35 22.16
CA LEU A 36 41.10 -13.81 22.26
C LEU A 36 42.10 -14.48 21.29
N PHE A 37 42.21 -13.97 20.06
CA PHE A 37 43.09 -14.52 19.03
C PHE A 37 44.54 -14.05 19.14
N LEU A 38 44.77 -12.83 19.62
CA LEU A 38 46.11 -12.25 19.74
C LEU A 38 46.80 -12.59 21.06
N GLU A 39 46.04 -12.90 22.12
CA GLU A 39 46.57 -13.26 23.44
C GLU A 39 47.58 -14.43 23.46
N PRO A 40 47.47 -15.48 22.62
CA PRO A 40 48.50 -16.51 22.50
C PRO A 40 49.87 -16.02 22.01
N LEU A 41 49.94 -14.85 21.37
CA LEU A 41 51.17 -14.27 20.84
C LEU A 41 51.89 -13.35 21.85
N HIS A 42 51.25 -13.05 22.98
CA HIS A 42 51.88 -12.30 24.07
C HIS A 42 52.87 -13.19 24.82
N GLY A 43 54.10 -12.68 24.98
CA GLY A 43 55.22 -13.41 25.59
C GLY A 43 55.06 -13.68 27.09
N GLU A 44 54.29 -12.87 27.81
CA GLU A 44 54.02 -13.05 29.24
C GLU A 44 52.51 -13.05 29.53
N PRO A 45 51.91 -14.19 29.87
CA PRO A 45 50.49 -14.26 30.18
C PRO A 45 50.20 -13.80 31.62
N SER A 46 49.17 -12.98 31.82
CA SER A 46 48.66 -12.66 33.16
C SER A 46 47.92 -13.88 33.74
N ILE A 47 48.60 -14.64 34.61
CA ILE A 47 48.06 -15.84 35.24
C ILE A 47 47.56 -15.51 36.65
N VAL A 48 46.31 -15.85 36.92
CA VAL A 48 45.68 -15.76 38.25
C VAL A 48 45.31 -17.17 38.71
N PHE A 49 45.39 -17.44 40.02
CA PHE A 49 45.14 -18.77 40.60
C PHE A 49 46.00 -19.89 39.99
N GLY A 50 47.23 -19.55 39.57
CA GLY A 50 48.24 -20.51 39.09
C GLY A 50 47.94 -21.21 37.76
N ARG A 51 46.73 -21.06 37.19
CA ARG A 51 46.31 -21.77 35.96
C ARG A 51 45.42 -20.95 35.02
N VAL A 52 44.84 -19.84 35.48
CA VAL A 52 43.85 -19.09 34.69
C VAL A 52 44.49 -17.88 34.03
N ARG A 53 44.46 -17.84 32.70
CA ARG A 53 44.83 -16.64 31.93
C ARG A 53 43.66 -15.65 31.94
N ILE A 54 43.69 -14.72 32.88
CA ILE A 54 42.53 -13.83 33.16
C ILE A 54 42.14 -13.01 31.92
N ASP A 55 43.13 -12.58 31.13
CA ASP A 55 42.90 -11.84 29.89
C ASP A 55 42.07 -12.62 28.86
N ARG A 56 42.27 -13.93 28.76
CA ARG A 56 41.46 -14.79 27.87
C ARG A 56 40.04 -14.96 28.35
N VAL A 57 39.85 -15.07 29.67
CA VAL A 57 38.53 -15.21 30.26
C VAL A 57 37.73 -13.92 30.06
N VAL A 58 38.34 -12.76 30.33
CA VAL A 58 37.72 -11.45 30.10
C VAL A 58 37.41 -11.23 28.63
N ALA A 59 38.35 -11.55 27.72
CA ALA A 59 38.13 -11.42 26.28
C ALA A 59 37.02 -12.35 25.76
N ALA A 60 36.93 -13.60 26.25
CA ALA A 60 35.84 -14.52 25.93
C ALA A 60 34.49 -14.04 26.44
N LEU A 61 34.43 -13.56 27.68
CA LEU A 61 33.21 -13.01 28.26
C LEU A 61 32.75 -11.76 27.49
N LEU A 62 33.67 -10.88 27.12
CA LEU A 62 33.36 -9.67 26.36
C LEU A 62 32.81 -10.03 24.96
N ALA A 63 33.45 -10.98 24.26
CA ALA A 63 32.99 -11.46 22.96
C ALA A 63 31.61 -12.13 23.03
N LEU A 64 31.39 -13.02 24.01
CA LEU A 64 30.13 -13.74 24.18
C LEU A 64 28.99 -12.83 24.64
N CYS A 65 29.24 -11.94 25.60
CA CYS A 65 28.20 -11.05 26.12
C CYS A 65 27.85 -9.95 25.12
N ALA A 66 28.84 -9.29 24.52
CA ALA A 66 28.58 -8.24 23.55
C ALA A 66 28.06 -8.81 22.21
N GLY A 67 28.60 -9.94 21.76
CA GLY A 67 28.12 -10.66 20.58
C GLY A 67 26.72 -11.24 20.78
N GLY A 68 26.43 -11.81 21.95
CA GLY A 68 25.10 -12.30 22.34
C GLY A 68 24.09 -11.17 22.47
N ALA A 69 24.46 -10.05 23.09
CA ALA A 69 23.62 -8.85 23.15
C ALA A 69 23.39 -8.24 21.76
N LEU A 70 24.40 -8.22 20.90
CA LEU A 70 24.26 -7.74 19.52
C LEU A 70 23.35 -8.66 18.70
N ALA A 71 23.46 -9.98 18.86
CA ALA A 71 22.56 -10.96 18.24
C ALA A 71 21.13 -10.82 18.78
N LEU A 72 20.96 -10.56 20.07
CA LEU A 72 19.66 -10.28 20.69
C LEU A 72 19.07 -8.95 20.24
N VAL A 73 19.87 -7.91 20.03
CA VAL A 73 19.42 -6.61 19.47
C VAL A 73 19.15 -6.71 17.96
N ALA A 74 19.83 -7.61 17.26
CA ALA A 74 19.50 -7.92 15.86
C ALA A 74 18.24 -8.79 15.76
N ALA A 75 18.01 -9.70 16.72
CA ALA A 75 16.84 -10.57 16.78
C ALA A 75 15.60 -9.90 17.41
N ALA A 76 15.79 -8.96 18.32
CA ALA A 76 14.78 -8.03 18.83
C ALA A 76 14.89 -6.75 18.02
N SER A 77 14.07 -6.53 17.00
CA SER A 77 12.68 -6.21 17.27
C SER A 77 11.96 -6.12 15.94
N LEU A 78 11.44 -7.26 15.44
CA LEU A 78 10.25 -7.13 14.62
C LEU A 78 9.12 -6.62 15.53
N PRO A 79 8.35 -5.64 15.08
CA PRO A 79 7.09 -5.24 15.71
C PRO A 79 6.30 -6.46 16.15
N ALA A 80 5.84 -6.47 17.40
CA ALA A 80 5.09 -7.58 17.99
C ALA A 80 3.63 -7.59 17.50
N VAL A 81 3.46 -7.72 16.19
CA VAL A 81 2.17 -7.81 15.50
C VAL A 81 1.48 -9.12 15.88
N ARG A 82 0.20 -9.05 16.24
CA ARG A 82 -0.65 -10.22 16.56
C ARG A 82 -1.89 -10.25 15.67
N LEU A 83 -1.68 -10.06 14.38
CA LEU A 83 -2.75 -9.82 13.42
C LEU A 83 -3.29 -11.15 12.88
N TYR A 84 -2.40 -12.01 12.38
CA TYR A 84 -2.76 -13.29 11.80
C TYR A 84 -2.87 -14.39 12.86
N ASP A 85 -1.98 -14.36 13.85
CA ASP A 85 -1.93 -15.32 14.96
C ASP A 85 -1.69 -14.62 16.31
N LYS A 86 -2.10 -15.24 17.42
CA LYS A 86 -1.89 -14.70 18.77
C LYS A 86 -0.42 -14.72 19.19
N ASN A 87 0.36 -15.66 18.67
CA ASN A 87 1.79 -15.71 18.87
C ASN A 87 2.48 -14.64 18.00
N PRO A 88 3.11 -13.61 18.59
CA PRO A 88 3.80 -12.58 17.83
C PRO A 88 4.99 -13.14 17.00
N ALA A 89 5.55 -14.28 17.41
CA ALA A 89 6.61 -14.95 16.65
C ALA A 89 6.11 -15.81 15.48
N HIS A 90 4.78 -15.89 15.27
CA HIS A 90 4.21 -16.63 14.15
C HIS A 90 4.70 -16.05 12.82
N LEU A 91 5.07 -16.93 11.88
CA LEU A 91 5.74 -16.55 10.64
C LEU A 91 4.94 -15.52 9.81
N TRP A 92 3.61 -15.63 9.78
CA TRP A 92 2.77 -14.66 9.06
C TRP A 92 2.78 -13.27 9.70
N ASN A 93 2.81 -13.19 11.03
CA ASN A 93 2.92 -11.91 11.73
C ASN A 93 4.28 -11.26 11.44
N ARG A 94 5.36 -12.05 11.50
CA ARG A 94 6.72 -11.59 11.20
C ARG A 94 6.87 -11.12 9.76
N LEU A 95 6.36 -11.90 8.79
CA LEU A 95 6.39 -11.54 7.38
C LEU A 95 5.61 -10.25 7.12
N HIS A 96 4.39 -10.14 7.65
CA HIS A 96 3.59 -8.92 7.57
C HIS A 96 4.31 -7.71 8.15
N ALA A 97 4.82 -7.84 9.39
CA ALA A 97 5.55 -6.78 10.07
C ALA A 97 6.73 -6.27 9.24
N SER A 98 7.49 -7.18 8.60
CA SER A 98 8.66 -6.82 7.78
C SER A 98 8.34 -6.02 6.52
N LEU A 99 7.09 -6.06 6.05
CA LEU A 99 6.66 -5.41 4.82
C LEU A 99 5.79 -4.18 5.07
N PHE A 100 5.00 -4.18 6.14
CA PHE A 100 3.99 -3.16 6.42
C PHE A 100 4.35 -2.21 7.55
N VAL A 101 5.17 -2.64 8.51
CA VAL A 101 5.43 -1.83 9.69
C VAL A 101 6.69 -1.01 9.50
N ARG A 102 6.54 0.31 9.54
CA ARG A 102 7.66 1.27 9.55
C ARG A 102 7.92 1.72 10.97
N VAL A 103 9.19 1.84 11.33
CA VAL A 103 9.63 2.28 12.65
C VAL A 103 10.34 3.63 12.51
N THR A 104 9.91 4.62 13.29
CA THR A 104 10.56 5.94 13.33
C THR A 104 11.84 5.91 14.17
N ALA A 105 12.65 6.98 14.07
CA ALA A 105 13.91 7.08 14.81
C ALA A 105 13.73 7.06 16.36
N ASP A 106 12.55 7.42 16.86
CA ASP A 106 12.17 7.33 18.27
C ASP A 106 11.54 5.97 18.66
N GLY A 107 11.50 5.01 17.73
CA GLY A 107 11.04 3.64 17.98
C GLY A 107 9.53 3.43 17.87
N ARG A 108 8.76 4.43 17.41
CA ARG A 108 7.31 4.25 17.19
C ARG A 108 7.05 3.47 15.91
N GLU A 109 6.06 2.58 15.97
CA GLU A 109 5.66 1.70 14.89
C GLU A 109 4.40 2.23 14.20
N TYR A 110 4.36 2.15 12.87
CA TYR A 110 3.21 2.56 12.05
C TYR A 110 2.95 1.56 10.93
N GLY A 111 1.68 1.40 10.53
CA GLY A 111 1.30 0.66 9.33
C GLY A 111 0.80 -0.77 9.56
N ALA A 112 0.83 -1.27 10.79
CA ALA A 112 0.48 -2.66 11.11
C ALA A 112 -0.93 -3.08 10.63
N ASP A 113 -1.91 -2.18 10.69
CA ASP A 113 -3.32 -2.49 10.36
C ASP A 113 -3.86 -1.67 9.18
N ARG A 114 -2.98 -1.04 8.36
CA ARG A 114 -3.38 -0.21 7.20
C ARG A 114 -3.57 -1.01 5.93
N VAL A 115 -4.58 -0.71 5.12
CA VAL A 115 -4.79 -1.35 3.80
C VAL A 115 -3.53 -1.32 2.95
N ASP A 116 -2.95 -0.15 2.75
CA ASP A 116 -1.76 0.02 1.90
C ASP A 116 -0.48 0.03 2.73
N PRO A 117 0.59 -0.60 2.24
CA PRO A 117 1.90 -0.52 2.89
C PRO A 117 2.42 0.92 2.82
N LEU A 118 3.22 1.31 3.82
CA LEU A 118 3.88 2.61 3.86
C LEU A 118 5.10 2.61 2.93
N LEU A 119 4.84 2.45 1.64
CA LEU A 119 5.81 2.40 0.55
C LEU A 119 5.45 3.46 -0.48
N TRP A 120 6.22 4.52 -0.51
CA TRP A 120 6.16 5.57 -1.52
C TRP A 120 6.96 5.16 -2.75
N VAL A 121 6.67 5.79 -3.88
CA VAL A 121 7.45 5.60 -5.12
C VAL A 121 8.97 5.80 -4.87
N GLY A 122 9.33 6.75 -3.99
CA GLY A 122 10.72 7.03 -3.60
C GLY A 122 11.25 6.24 -2.39
N SER A 123 10.54 5.25 -1.87
CA SER A 123 10.98 4.51 -0.67
C SER A 123 12.20 3.63 -0.95
N THR A 124 13.18 3.67 -0.05
CA THR A 124 14.33 2.72 -0.07
C THR A 124 14.11 1.48 0.81
N TYR A 125 13.06 1.48 1.64
CA TYR A 125 12.85 0.53 2.73
C TYR A 125 12.98 -0.95 2.33
N LEU A 126 12.38 -1.38 1.23
CA LEU A 126 12.49 -2.77 0.76
C LEU A 126 13.55 -2.98 -0.32
N LEU A 127 14.27 -1.94 -0.73
CA LEU A 127 15.26 -2.04 -1.82
C LEU A 127 16.69 -2.26 -1.32
N GLN A 128 16.98 -1.87 -0.08
CA GLN A 128 18.31 -2.03 0.52
C GLN A 128 18.27 -2.02 2.05
N GLY A 129 19.42 -2.33 2.66
CA GLY A 129 19.60 -2.25 4.10
C GLY A 129 18.93 -3.39 4.89
N PRO A 130 18.82 -3.26 6.22
CA PRO A 130 18.35 -4.33 7.10
C PRO A 130 16.94 -4.83 6.79
N SER A 131 16.00 -3.93 6.46
CA SER A 131 14.62 -4.27 6.11
C SER A 131 14.53 -5.11 4.83
N HIS A 132 15.34 -4.81 3.82
CA HIS A 132 15.46 -5.63 2.61
C HIS A 132 15.95 -7.05 2.91
N VAL A 133 17.03 -7.17 3.68
CA VAL A 133 17.59 -8.48 4.10
C VAL A 133 16.55 -9.28 4.91
N GLN A 134 15.84 -8.61 5.82
CA GLN A 134 14.81 -9.23 6.65
C GLN A 134 13.63 -9.74 5.82
N ALA A 135 13.16 -8.96 4.83
CA ALA A 135 12.08 -9.35 3.94
C ALA A 135 12.45 -10.59 3.13
N ILE A 136 13.64 -10.63 2.52
CA ILE A 136 14.14 -11.80 1.79
C ILE A 136 14.21 -13.03 2.70
N THR A 137 14.78 -12.85 3.90
CA THR A 137 14.93 -13.95 4.88
C THR A 137 13.57 -14.56 5.24
N LEU A 138 12.57 -13.73 5.53
CA LEU A 138 11.23 -14.19 5.91
C LEU A 138 10.46 -14.81 4.75
N LEU A 139 10.61 -14.28 3.53
CA LEU A 139 10.00 -14.87 2.34
C LEU A 139 10.59 -16.26 2.07
N ASN A 140 11.91 -16.41 2.19
CA ASN A 140 12.57 -17.71 2.03
C ASN A 140 12.19 -18.68 3.17
N GLU A 141 12.17 -18.22 4.43
CA GLU A 141 11.68 -19.02 5.57
C GLU A 141 10.24 -19.52 5.30
N PHE A 142 9.35 -18.65 4.80
CA PHE A 142 8.00 -19.03 4.40
C PHE A 142 7.98 -20.09 3.31
N ILE A 143 8.83 -19.96 2.29
CA ILE A 143 8.92 -20.92 1.18
C ILE A 143 9.47 -22.27 1.63
N GLU A 144 10.55 -22.27 2.41
CA GLU A 144 11.25 -23.48 2.85
C GLU A 144 10.47 -24.27 3.90
N THR A 145 9.75 -23.59 4.79
CA THR A 145 9.00 -24.22 5.88
C THR A 145 7.54 -24.52 5.53
N HIS A 146 7.14 -24.30 4.28
CA HIS A 146 5.73 -24.39 3.86
C HIS A 146 4.81 -23.51 4.73
N GLY A 147 5.22 -22.25 4.93
CA GLY A 147 4.53 -21.28 5.76
C GLY A 147 3.05 -21.11 5.42
N GLU A 148 2.65 -21.36 4.16
CA GLU A 148 1.26 -21.34 3.74
C GLU A 148 0.38 -22.37 4.47
N GLN A 149 0.97 -23.42 5.04
CA GLN A 149 0.24 -24.50 5.71
C GLN A 149 -0.03 -24.20 7.19
N LEU A 150 0.63 -23.18 7.76
CA LEU A 150 0.51 -22.80 9.16
C LEU A 150 -0.88 -22.25 9.51
N LEU A 151 -1.56 -21.62 8.54
CA LEU A 151 -2.92 -21.10 8.69
C LEU A 151 -3.78 -21.47 7.47
N ARG A 152 -4.99 -21.99 7.73
CA ARG A 152 -5.94 -22.46 6.72
C ARG A 152 -7.13 -21.53 6.49
N ASP A 153 -7.30 -20.52 7.35
CA ASP A 153 -8.39 -19.54 7.24
C ASP A 153 -8.33 -18.82 5.88
N PRO A 154 -9.35 -18.95 5.01
CA PRO A 154 -9.32 -18.41 3.65
C PRO A 154 -9.31 -16.88 3.64
N LEU A 155 -9.97 -16.23 4.60
CA LEU A 155 -9.99 -14.78 4.71
C LEU A 155 -8.59 -14.24 5.04
N LYS A 156 -7.93 -14.81 6.05
CA LYS A 156 -6.55 -14.44 6.42
C LYS A 156 -5.56 -14.72 5.29
N ARG A 157 -5.70 -15.87 4.61
CA ARG A 157 -4.91 -16.23 3.42
C ARG A 157 -5.06 -15.21 2.31
N GLY A 158 -6.30 -14.86 1.97
CA GLY A 158 -6.62 -13.87 0.94
C GLY A 158 -6.05 -12.49 1.27
N ILE A 159 -6.19 -12.04 2.52
CA ILE A 159 -5.63 -10.76 2.95
C ILE A 159 -4.09 -10.74 2.93
N LEU A 160 -3.40 -11.81 3.35
CA LEU A 160 -1.94 -11.84 3.24
C LEU A 160 -1.48 -11.89 1.78
N GLN A 161 -2.18 -12.63 0.90
CA GLN A 161 -1.90 -12.61 -0.54
C GLN A 161 -2.08 -11.20 -1.11
N ARG A 162 -3.17 -10.54 -0.73
CA ARG A 162 -3.51 -9.18 -1.12
C ARG A 162 -2.41 -8.18 -0.76
N ASP A 163 -1.88 -8.31 0.45
CA ASP A 163 -0.81 -7.48 0.99
C ASP A 163 0.49 -7.66 0.19
N LEU A 164 0.90 -8.92 -0.03
CA LEU A 164 2.09 -9.26 -0.79
C LEU A 164 2.00 -8.84 -2.26
N TRP A 165 0.81 -8.96 -2.87
CA TRP A 165 0.60 -8.52 -4.24
C TRP A 165 0.72 -6.99 -4.35
N THR A 166 0.27 -6.24 -3.35
CA THR A 166 0.43 -4.78 -3.31
C THR A 166 1.92 -4.40 -3.24
N VAL A 167 2.73 -5.12 -2.44
CA VAL A 167 4.18 -4.92 -2.40
C VAL A 167 4.84 -5.27 -3.74
N PHE A 168 4.42 -6.35 -4.39
CA PHE A 168 4.93 -6.72 -5.72
C PHE A 168 4.61 -5.66 -6.78
N ASP A 169 3.38 -5.13 -6.77
CA ASP A 169 2.94 -4.08 -7.69
C ASP A 169 3.67 -2.74 -7.49
N TRP A 170 4.08 -2.45 -6.25
CA TRP A 170 4.97 -1.33 -5.94
C TRP A 170 6.37 -1.58 -6.49
N LEU A 171 6.93 -2.78 -6.27
CA LEU A 171 8.28 -3.17 -6.68
C LEU A 171 8.48 -3.12 -8.21
N GLU A 172 7.47 -3.53 -8.98
CA GLU A 172 7.49 -3.48 -10.45
C GLU A 172 6.98 -2.13 -11.01
N GLY A 173 6.57 -1.20 -10.14
CA GLY A 173 6.09 0.11 -10.51
C GLY A 173 7.20 1.08 -10.90
N SER A 174 6.81 2.26 -11.39
CA SER A 174 7.76 3.36 -11.58
C SER A 174 8.40 3.78 -10.24
N HIS A 175 9.73 3.89 -10.24
CA HIS A 175 10.56 4.49 -9.18
C HIS A 175 11.17 5.82 -9.65
N ALA A 176 10.44 6.56 -10.47
CA ALA A 176 10.92 7.80 -11.09
C ALA A 176 11.33 8.87 -10.05
N PRO A 177 12.31 9.73 -10.37
CA PRO A 177 12.77 10.76 -9.45
C PRO A 177 11.73 11.89 -9.37
N TYR A 178 10.84 11.83 -8.39
CA TYR A 178 9.90 12.92 -8.13
C TYR A 178 10.58 14.06 -7.37
N GLN A 179 11.33 13.77 -6.29
CA GLN A 179 12.13 14.72 -5.50
C GLN A 179 13.32 14.03 -4.80
N GLN A 180 14.28 14.79 -4.26
CA GLN A 180 15.48 14.26 -3.57
C GLN A 180 15.13 13.58 -2.22
N PRO A 181 15.86 12.53 -1.81
CA PRO A 181 16.96 11.89 -2.52
C PRO A 181 16.45 11.02 -3.69
N GLN A 182 17.08 11.16 -4.85
CA GLN A 182 16.77 10.29 -5.98
C GLN A 182 17.21 8.85 -5.66
N LEU A 183 16.34 7.88 -5.98
CA LEU A 183 16.69 6.47 -5.86
C LEU A 183 17.82 6.14 -6.83
N ILE A 184 18.83 5.41 -6.33
CA ILE A 184 19.95 4.94 -7.17
C ILE A 184 19.41 3.80 -8.05
N PRO A 185 19.46 3.91 -9.40
CA PRO A 185 18.86 2.91 -10.29
C PRO A 185 19.34 1.48 -10.05
N GLU A 186 20.63 1.32 -9.71
CA GLU A 186 21.22 0.02 -9.40
C GLU A 186 20.67 -0.60 -8.11
N VAL A 187 20.39 0.23 -7.08
CA VAL A 187 19.75 -0.21 -5.84
C VAL A 187 18.34 -0.68 -6.13
N VAL A 188 17.58 0.08 -6.92
CA VAL A 188 16.23 -0.32 -7.34
C VAL A 188 16.30 -1.65 -8.07
N ARG A 189 17.13 -1.75 -9.12
CA ARG A 189 17.27 -2.96 -9.94
C ARG A 189 17.58 -4.20 -9.09
N LYS A 190 18.57 -4.10 -8.21
CA LYS A 190 18.95 -5.20 -7.31
C LYS A 190 17.83 -5.55 -6.34
N GLY A 191 17.20 -4.54 -5.71
CA GLY A 191 16.07 -4.75 -4.81
C GLY A 191 14.91 -5.49 -5.47
N VAL A 192 14.58 -5.12 -6.71
CA VAL A 192 13.57 -5.80 -7.53
C VAL A 192 13.99 -7.24 -7.84
N GLU A 193 15.22 -7.46 -8.32
CA GLU A 193 15.73 -8.79 -8.67
C GLU A 193 15.69 -9.76 -7.49
N ASP A 194 16.08 -9.30 -6.30
CA ASP A 194 16.18 -10.14 -5.10
C ASP A 194 14.79 -10.50 -4.52
N LEU A 195 13.79 -9.62 -4.63
CA LEU A 195 12.44 -9.83 -4.03
C LEU A 195 11.38 -10.41 -4.98
N ARG A 196 11.53 -10.20 -6.30
CA ARG A 196 10.51 -10.58 -7.30
C ARG A 196 10.09 -12.05 -7.20
N GLN A 197 11.06 -12.97 -7.25
CA GLN A 197 10.77 -14.41 -7.27
C GLN A 197 10.22 -14.91 -5.92
N PRO A 198 10.81 -14.56 -4.76
CA PRO A 198 10.25 -14.96 -3.47
C PRO A 198 8.82 -14.45 -3.26
N LEU A 199 8.54 -13.16 -3.55
CA LEU A 199 7.19 -12.60 -3.43
C LEU A 199 6.18 -13.35 -4.30
N ALA A 200 6.48 -13.54 -5.59
CA ALA A 200 5.59 -14.25 -6.51
C ALA A 200 5.32 -15.69 -6.05
N THR A 201 6.33 -16.38 -5.50
CA THR A 201 6.19 -17.75 -4.98
C THR A 201 5.26 -17.81 -3.78
N VAL A 202 5.39 -16.88 -2.83
CA VAL A 202 4.51 -16.81 -1.65
C VAL A 202 3.09 -16.42 -2.05
N ILE A 203 2.91 -15.45 -2.96
CA ILE A 203 1.60 -15.05 -3.52
C ILE A 203 0.88 -16.26 -4.13
N ALA A 204 1.59 -17.07 -4.92
CA ALA A 204 1.03 -18.27 -5.54
C ALA A 204 0.63 -19.34 -4.49
N ARG A 205 1.45 -19.54 -3.45
CA ARG A 205 1.17 -20.51 -2.37
C ARG A 205 0.02 -20.11 -1.45
N LEU A 206 -0.25 -18.81 -1.34
CA LEU A 206 -1.39 -18.28 -0.59
C LEU A 206 -2.69 -18.26 -1.41
N ALA A 207 -2.61 -18.50 -2.73
CA ALA A 207 -3.76 -18.43 -3.61
C ALA A 207 -4.91 -19.33 -3.17
N LEU A 208 -6.09 -18.73 -3.15
CA LEU A 208 -7.35 -19.37 -2.84
C LEU A 208 -7.93 -19.99 -4.11
N THR A 209 -8.68 -21.07 -3.96
CA THR A 209 -9.50 -21.58 -5.05
C THR A 209 -10.56 -20.56 -5.47
N PRO A 210 -11.07 -20.63 -6.72
CA PRO A 210 -12.18 -19.77 -7.13
C PRO A 210 -13.40 -19.88 -6.20
N GLU A 211 -13.66 -21.05 -5.61
CA GLU A 211 -14.75 -21.26 -4.65
C GLU A 211 -14.54 -20.49 -3.35
N GLU A 212 -13.34 -20.61 -2.77
CA GLU A 212 -12.98 -19.90 -1.55
C GLU A 212 -13.09 -18.38 -1.75
N ILE A 213 -12.65 -17.85 -2.90
CA ILE A 213 -12.79 -16.43 -3.22
C ILE A 213 -14.26 -16.00 -3.27
N ARG A 214 -15.14 -16.79 -3.90
CA ARG A 214 -16.58 -16.48 -3.98
C ARG A 214 -17.28 -16.51 -2.63
N THR A 215 -16.74 -17.25 -1.67
CA THR A 215 -17.32 -17.43 -0.32
C THR A 215 -16.71 -16.51 0.73
N LEU A 216 -15.72 -15.68 0.37
CA LEU A 216 -15.21 -14.63 1.25
C LEU A 216 -16.35 -13.69 1.71
N PRO A 217 -16.25 -13.15 2.94
CA PRO A 217 -17.32 -12.34 3.52
C PRO A 217 -17.58 -11.05 2.73
N ASP A 218 -18.85 -10.66 2.68
CA ASP A 218 -19.25 -9.30 2.32
C ASP A 218 -19.17 -8.42 3.57
N ASN A 219 -17.99 -7.83 3.76
CA ASN A 219 -17.67 -7.09 4.96
C ASN A 219 -18.35 -5.70 4.97
N TYR A 220 -18.75 -5.17 3.80
CA TYR A 220 -19.60 -3.99 3.71
C TYR A 220 -20.99 -4.27 4.27
N ALA A 221 -21.63 -5.36 3.82
CA ALA A 221 -22.97 -5.73 4.30
C ALA A 221 -23.01 -5.94 5.83
N ALA A 222 -21.94 -6.50 6.41
CA ALA A 222 -21.83 -6.66 7.87
C ALA A 222 -21.76 -5.30 8.62
N THR A 223 -21.18 -4.28 7.97
CA THR A 223 -20.96 -2.94 8.55
C THR A 223 -22.13 -1.99 8.30
N ALA A 224 -22.84 -2.14 7.17
CA ALA A 224 -23.81 -1.15 6.70
C ALA A 224 -24.94 -0.87 7.72
N ARG A 225 -25.21 0.41 7.97
CA ARG A 225 -26.26 0.88 8.89
C ARG A 225 -26.91 2.15 8.34
N PRO A 226 -28.23 2.33 8.50
CA PRO A 226 -28.88 3.61 8.22
C PRO A 226 -28.19 4.72 9.01
N ASN A 227 -27.74 5.80 8.34
CA ASN A 227 -26.99 6.93 8.89
C ASN A 227 -25.47 6.75 9.08
N ALA A 228 -24.87 5.68 8.56
CA ALA A 228 -23.42 5.58 8.39
C ALA A 228 -23.11 5.11 6.96
N LEU A 229 -22.91 3.81 6.77
CA LEU A 229 -22.77 3.19 5.45
C LEU A 229 -24.14 2.74 4.90
N PRO A 230 -24.60 3.25 3.74
CA PRO A 230 -25.91 2.93 3.20
C PRO A 230 -26.11 1.43 2.90
N PRO A 231 -27.10 0.75 3.50
CA PRO A 231 -27.32 -0.68 3.28
C PRO A 231 -27.78 -1.02 1.86
N ASP A 232 -28.25 -0.03 1.10
CA ASP A 232 -28.74 -0.14 -0.27
C ASP A 232 -27.67 0.21 -1.32
N LEU A 233 -26.42 0.50 -0.93
CA LEU A 233 -25.38 1.01 -1.83
C LEU A 233 -25.16 0.11 -3.06
N PHE A 234 -25.17 -1.22 -2.88
CA PHE A 234 -24.91 -2.18 -3.95
C PHE A 234 -26.16 -2.86 -4.51
N GLN A 235 -27.36 -2.36 -4.20
CA GLN A 235 -28.59 -2.90 -4.79
C GLN A 235 -28.67 -2.50 -6.28
N PRO A 236 -28.74 -3.46 -7.23
CA PRO A 236 -28.67 -3.15 -8.67
C PRO A 236 -29.73 -2.15 -9.15
N ASP A 237 -30.97 -2.33 -8.70
CA ASP A 237 -32.11 -1.46 -9.02
C ASP A 237 -32.38 -0.41 -7.93
N GLY A 238 -31.39 -0.22 -7.05
CA GLY A 238 -31.47 0.73 -5.95
C GLY A 238 -31.35 2.20 -6.39
N PRO A 239 -31.43 3.12 -5.43
CA PRO A 239 -31.30 4.56 -5.69
C PRO A 239 -29.88 4.99 -6.06
N TRP A 240 -28.88 4.12 -5.84
CA TRP A 240 -27.48 4.34 -6.21
C TRP A 240 -27.20 3.79 -7.61
N VAL A 241 -26.73 4.64 -8.51
CA VAL A 241 -26.34 4.25 -9.87
C VAL A 241 -24.82 4.14 -9.92
N SER A 242 -24.33 2.95 -10.27
CA SER A 242 -22.90 2.71 -10.51
C SER A 242 -22.49 3.32 -11.85
N VAL A 243 -21.43 4.13 -11.85
CA VAL A 243 -20.99 4.91 -13.01
C VAL A 243 -19.75 4.30 -13.64
N GLY A 244 -19.82 4.06 -14.94
CA GLY A 244 -18.76 3.52 -15.76
C GLY A 244 -18.28 4.48 -16.84
N ARG A 245 -17.22 4.05 -17.52
CA ARG A 245 -16.57 4.75 -18.62
C ARG A 245 -16.22 3.77 -19.74
N PRO A 246 -16.35 4.15 -21.02
CA PRO A 246 -16.05 3.26 -22.13
C PRO A 246 -14.55 3.02 -22.31
N ASP A 247 -13.70 3.93 -21.83
CA ASP A 247 -12.26 3.90 -22.05
C ASP A 247 -11.49 3.09 -20.98
N GLY A 248 -12.18 2.38 -20.07
CA GLY A 248 -11.59 1.68 -18.91
C GLY A 248 -12.15 2.09 -17.54
N PRO A 249 -11.46 1.77 -16.41
CA PRO A 249 -11.99 1.97 -15.06
C PRO A 249 -12.39 3.42 -14.74
N ILE A 250 -13.34 3.60 -13.81
CA ILE A 250 -13.91 4.92 -13.47
C ILE A 250 -12.95 5.83 -12.71
N ALA A 251 -12.08 5.28 -11.85
CA ALA A 251 -11.19 6.02 -10.95
C ALA A 251 -9.70 5.80 -11.26
N ARG A 252 -9.30 5.90 -12.54
CA ARG A 252 -7.97 5.48 -13.04
C ARG A 252 -6.78 6.07 -12.31
N HIS A 253 -6.89 7.29 -11.80
CA HIS A 253 -5.75 7.92 -11.14
C HIS A 253 -5.29 7.11 -9.92
N HIS A 254 -6.22 6.47 -9.21
CA HIS A 254 -5.92 5.57 -8.09
C HIS A 254 -5.27 4.24 -8.51
N LEU A 255 -5.29 3.91 -9.80
CA LEU A 255 -4.74 2.69 -10.39
C LEU A 255 -3.36 2.90 -11.05
N ARG A 256 -2.79 4.11 -10.97
CA ARG A 256 -1.48 4.44 -11.54
C ARG A 256 -0.34 3.98 -10.63
N ASP A 257 0.90 4.20 -11.07
CA ASP A 257 2.10 3.77 -10.35
C ASP A 257 2.28 4.37 -8.97
N ASP A 258 1.86 5.62 -8.84
CA ASP A 258 1.78 6.39 -7.61
C ASP A 258 0.48 6.15 -6.83
N GLY A 259 -0.51 5.45 -7.42
CA GLY A 259 -1.83 5.22 -6.85
C GLY A 259 -1.89 4.09 -5.83
N PRO A 260 -2.84 4.14 -4.86
CA PRO A 260 -2.88 3.18 -3.75
C PRO A 260 -3.53 1.84 -4.10
N GLY A 261 -4.16 1.68 -5.27
CA GLY A 261 -5.08 0.55 -5.50
C GLY A 261 -4.92 -0.16 -6.84
N LYS A 262 -3.70 -0.30 -7.38
CA LYS A 262 -3.44 -0.95 -8.68
C LYS A 262 -4.11 -2.32 -8.87
N ASN A 263 -4.26 -3.04 -7.77
CA ASN A 263 -4.84 -4.37 -7.68
C ASN A 263 -6.27 -4.33 -7.09
N SER A 264 -6.99 -3.22 -7.18
CA SER A 264 -8.37 -3.06 -6.68
C SER A 264 -9.38 -2.79 -7.79
N VAL A 265 -10.65 -3.05 -7.48
CA VAL A 265 -11.79 -2.48 -8.21
C VAL A 265 -12.17 -1.18 -7.50
N PHE A 266 -12.25 -0.09 -8.26
CA PHE A 266 -12.87 1.15 -7.79
C PHE A 266 -14.26 1.30 -8.42
N LEU A 267 -15.27 1.49 -7.58
CA LEU A 267 -16.64 1.74 -7.96
C LEU A 267 -16.98 3.18 -7.58
N VAL A 268 -17.63 3.92 -8.48
CA VAL A 268 -18.25 5.20 -8.14
C VAL A 268 -19.74 5.06 -8.29
N LEU A 269 -20.48 5.34 -7.22
CA LEU A 269 -21.93 5.29 -7.22
C LEU A 269 -22.50 6.67 -6.89
N ILE A 270 -23.54 7.07 -7.61
CA ILE A 270 -24.18 8.37 -7.47
C ILE A 270 -25.64 8.17 -7.10
N ARG A 271 -26.13 8.97 -6.15
CA ARG A 271 -27.54 9.05 -5.78
C ARG A 271 -28.00 10.50 -5.80
N LEU A 272 -28.86 10.86 -6.75
CA LEU A 272 -29.54 12.16 -6.73
C LEU A 272 -30.78 12.11 -5.81
N PRO A 273 -31.21 13.24 -5.22
CA PRO A 273 -32.45 13.32 -4.43
C PRO A 273 -33.69 12.93 -5.22
N GLY A 274 -33.72 13.18 -6.54
CA GLY A 274 -34.79 12.76 -7.43
C GLY A 274 -34.79 11.26 -7.77
N GLY A 275 -33.92 10.47 -7.13
CA GLY A 275 -33.82 9.03 -7.31
C GLY A 275 -33.05 8.60 -8.56
N ARG A 276 -33.23 7.33 -8.90
CA ARG A 276 -32.51 6.65 -9.98
C ARG A 276 -32.73 7.30 -11.34
N ASP A 277 -33.98 7.57 -11.73
CA ASP A 277 -34.30 8.18 -13.03
C ASP A 277 -33.69 9.57 -13.20
N ALA A 278 -33.67 10.37 -12.12
CA ALA A 278 -33.00 11.67 -12.14
C ALA A 278 -31.47 11.51 -12.31
N THR A 279 -30.88 10.50 -11.68
CA THR A 279 -29.46 10.17 -11.82
C THR A 279 -29.11 9.76 -13.25
N LEU A 280 -29.92 8.91 -13.88
CA LEU A 280 -29.72 8.50 -15.28
C LEU A 280 -29.85 9.69 -16.24
N LYS A 281 -30.88 10.54 -16.07
CA LYS A 281 -31.02 11.78 -16.85
C LYS A 281 -29.83 12.73 -16.69
N TYR A 282 -29.27 12.82 -15.49
CA TYR A 282 -28.07 13.61 -15.23
C TYR A 282 -26.85 13.06 -15.97
N LEU A 283 -26.63 11.74 -15.95
CA LEU A 283 -25.54 11.11 -16.71
C LEU A 283 -25.71 11.34 -18.22
N ASP A 284 -26.93 11.35 -18.74
CA ASP A 284 -27.20 11.70 -20.12
C ASP A 284 -26.91 13.17 -20.42
N ALA A 285 -27.26 14.09 -19.53
CA ALA A 285 -26.89 15.50 -19.67
C ALA A 285 -25.37 15.68 -19.79
N LEU A 286 -24.58 14.98 -18.96
CA LEU A 286 -23.11 14.98 -19.06
C LEU A 286 -22.62 14.41 -20.39
N ARG A 287 -23.24 13.33 -20.87
CA ARG A 287 -22.88 12.67 -22.14
C ARG A 287 -23.10 13.57 -23.35
N TRP A 288 -24.16 14.39 -23.31
CA TRP A 288 -24.60 15.23 -24.42
C TRP A 288 -24.16 16.69 -24.33
N PHE A 289 -23.41 17.06 -23.29
CA PHE A 289 -22.82 18.38 -23.21
C PHE A 289 -21.83 18.59 -24.37
N SER A 290 -22.07 19.63 -25.17
CA SER A 290 -21.30 19.95 -26.38
C SER A 290 -20.54 21.28 -26.30
N GLY A 291 -20.59 21.96 -25.16
CA GLY A 291 -19.84 23.19 -24.93
C GLY A 291 -18.34 22.92 -24.67
N PRO A 292 -17.51 23.96 -24.62
CA PRO A 292 -16.11 23.81 -24.22
C PRO A 292 -16.04 23.38 -22.75
N LEU A 293 -15.05 22.58 -22.37
CA LEU A 293 -14.87 22.17 -20.97
C LEU A 293 -14.15 23.22 -20.11
N TRP A 294 -13.44 24.12 -20.77
CA TRP A 294 -12.68 25.22 -20.18
C TRP A 294 -13.10 26.53 -20.81
N MET A 295 -13.15 27.56 -20.00
CA MET A 295 -13.38 28.94 -20.41
C MET A 295 -12.09 29.72 -20.18
N HIS A 296 -11.92 30.77 -20.97
CA HIS A 296 -10.81 31.69 -20.86
C HIS A 296 -11.36 33.07 -20.48
N ASP A 297 -10.80 33.69 -19.45
CA ASP A 297 -10.95 35.13 -19.21
C ASP A 297 -9.60 35.85 -19.37
N ALA A 298 -9.58 37.17 -19.17
CA ALA A 298 -8.37 37.98 -19.36
C ALA A 298 -7.19 37.57 -18.47
N ASN A 299 -7.42 36.83 -17.38
CA ASN A 299 -6.45 36.55 -16.34
C ASN A 299 -6.14 35.06 -16.16
N GLN A 300 -7.05 34.15 -16.53
CA GLN A 300 -6.87 32.71 -16.33
C GLN A 300 -7.86 31.84 -17.13
N ASP A 301 -7.46 30.58 -17.30
CA ASP A 301 -8.37 29.51 -17.71
C ASP A 301 -9.04 28.86 -16.50
N TYR A 302 -10.31 28.48 -16.65
CA TYR A 302 -11.07 27.79 -15.60
C TYR A 302 -12.14 26.86 -16.18
N PRO A 303 -12.61 25.84 -15.45
CA PRO A 303 -13.63 24.93 -15.95
C PRO A 303 -14.94 25.66 -16.28
N ASN A 304 -15.62 25.23 -17.35
CA ASN A 304 -16.81 25.92 -17.84
C ASN A 304 -17.95 25.89 -16.81
N PRO A 305 -18.48 27.06 -16.37
CA PRO A 305 -19.58 27.13 -15.39
C PRO A 305 -20.88 26.48 -15.87
N ASN A 306 -21.04 26.28 -17.18
CA ASN A 306 -22.24 25.71 -17.80
C ASN A 306 -22.19 24.17 -17.93
N LEU A 307 -21.15 23.50 -17.39
CA LEU A 307 -21.19 22.04 -17.29
C LEU A 307 -22.45 21.61 -16.53
N PRO A 308 -23.15 20.55 -16.97
CA PRO A 308 -24.36 20.08 -16.28
C PRO A 308 -24.05 19.78 -14.82
N GLN A 309 -24.79 20.44 -13.92
CA GLN A 309 -24.68 20.24 -12.48
C GLN A 309 -25.72 19.23 -11.99
N PHE A 310 -25.40 18.53 -10.91
CA PHE A 310 -26.38 17.79 -10.11
C PHE A 310 -26.97 18.70 -9.02
N PRO A 311 -28.17 18.40 -8.49
CA PRO A 311 -28.81 19.20 -7.45
C PRO A 311 -28.16 19.02 -6.06
N VAL A 312 -28.40 19.99 -5.17
CA VAL A 312 -28.10 19.88 -3.74
C VAL A 312 -28.76 18.64 -3.15
N GLY A 313 -28.06 17.96 -2.24
CA GLY A 313 -28.45 16.69 -1.64
C GLY A 313 -27.97 15.46 -2.41
N THR A 314 -27.26 15.65 -3.53
CA THR A 314 -26.60 14.55 -4.25
C THR A 314 -25.55 13.89 -3.36
N GLN A 315 -25.54 12.56 -3.36
CA GLN A 315 -24.55 11.76 -2.66
C GLN A 315 -23.69 10.99 -3.66
N VAL A 316 -22.39 10.88 -3.37
CA VAL A 316 -21.43 10.13 -4.18
C VAL A 316 -20.65 9.20 -3.25
N ALA A 317 -20.57 7.93 -3.63
CA ALA A 317 -19.76 6.93 -2.97
C ALA A 317 -18.58 6.52 -3.87
N LEU A 318 -17.36 6.54 -3.33
CA LEU A 318 -16.20 5.88 -3.93
C LEU A 318 -15.89 4.65 -3.08
N VAL A 319 -15.95 3.46 -3.69
CA VAL A 319 -15.69 2.19 -3.01
C VAL A 319 -14.47 1.54 -3.63
N ARG A 320 -13.56 1.06 -2.80
CA ARG A 320 -12.42 0.21 -3.18
C ARG A 320 -12.69 -1.22 -2.72
N ARG A 321 -12.69 -2.17 -3.64
CA ARG A 321 -12.74 -3.62 -3.35
C ARG A 321 -11.45 -4.31 -3.76
N ALA A 322 -11.03 -5.30 -2.98
CA ALA A 322 -9.84 -6.07 -3.27
C ALA A 322 -10.04 -6.97 -4.51
N LEU A 323 -9.04 -7.03 -5.38
CA LEU A 323 -8.83 -8.18 -6.27
C LEU A 323 -7.85 -9.16 -5.59
N LEU A 324 -8.04 -10.44 -5.88
CA LEU A 324 -7.13 -11.52 -5.49
C LEU A 324 -6.66 -12.29 -6.73
N ILE A 325 -5.69 -13.17 -6.53
CA ILE A 325 -5.22 -14.12 -7.53
C ILE A 325 -5.68 -15.51 -7.11
N ASP A 326 -6.49 -16.16 -7.95
CA ASP A 326 -6.96 -17.51 -7.70
C ASP A 326 -5.84 -18.55 -7.89
N SER A 327 -6.08 -19.77 -7.40
CA SER A 327 -5.15 -20.91 -7.49
C SER A 327 -4.85 -21.36 -8.93
N THR A 328 -5.54 -20.81 -9.93
CA THR A 328 -5.27 -21.03 -11.35
C THR A 328 -4.41 -19.91 -11.97
N GLY A 329 -3.99 -18.94 -11.15
CA GLY A 329 -3.19 -17.79 -11.56
C GLY A 329 -4.01 -16.74 -12.33
N ARG A 330 -5.32 -16.66 -12.10
CA ARG A 330 -6.20 -15.64 -12.68
C ARG A 330 -6.60 -14.62 -11.62
N ILE A 331 -6.77 -13.39 -12.07
CA ILE A 331 -7.29 -12.31 -11.22
C ILE A 331 -8.79 -12.54 -10.99
N ALA A 332 -9.22 -12.45 -9.74
CA ALA A 332 -10.60 -12.62 -9.34
C ALA A 332 -11.07 -11.44 -8.47
N PRO A 333 -12.24 -10.85 -8.77
CA PRO A 333 -12.86 -9.87 -7.89
C PRO A 333 -13.38 -10.51 -6.60
N THR A 334 -13.45 -9.70 -5.54
CA THR A 334 -13.98 -10.13 -4.24
C THR A 334 -15.04 -9.15 -3.74
N ARG A 335 -15.80 -9.57 -2.72
CA ARG A 335 -16.70 -8.68 -1.96
C ARG A 335 -16.01 -7.98 -0.79
N LEU A 336 -14.70 -8.19 -0.61
CA LEU A 336 -13.92 -7.52 0.43
C LEU A 336 -13.72 -6.06 0.05
N THR A 337 -14.42 -5.19 0.76
CA THR A 337 -14.32 -3.74 0.68
C THR A 337 -13.18 -3.26 1.58
N GLU A 338 -12.22 -2.58 0.97
CA GLU A 338 -11.01 -2.05 1.62
C GLU A 338 -11.23 -0.61 2.11
N GLN A 339 -12.05 0.16 1.38
CA GLN A 339 -12.28 1.58 1.65
C GLN A 339 -13.63 2.02 1.08
N VAL A 340 -14.29 2.93 1.79
CA VAL A 340 -15.50 3.63 1.34
C VAL A 340 -15.36 5.10 1.67
N GLN A 341 -15.49 5.96 0.66
CA GLN A 341 -15.65 7.40 0.85
C GLN A 341 -17.07 7.77 0.48
N LEU A 342 -17.75 8.53 1.34
CA LEU A 342 -19.06 9.10 1.09
C LEU A 342 -18.95 10.61 1.06
N ARG A 343 -19.56 11.21 0.04
CA ARG A 343 -19.69 12.66 -0.10
C ARG A 343 -21.15 13.03 -0.21
N THR A 344 -21.58 14.03 0.56
CA THR A 344 -22.91 14.63 0.43
C THR A 344 -22.76 16.09 0.05
N HIS A 345 -23.31 16.48 -1.09
CA HIS A 345 -23.22 17.86 -1.58
C HIS A 345 -24.33 18.72 -0.96
N ARG A 346 -23.97 19.60 -0.04
CA ARG A 346 -24.86 20.54 0.67
C ARG A 346 -25.07 21.85 -0.07
N ALA A 347 -24.13 22.24 -0.93
CA ALA A 347 -24.24 23.40 -1.80
C ALA A 347 -23.54 23.11 -3.14
N ILE A 348 -23.96 23.81 -4.20
CA ILE A 348 -23.38 23.71 -5.53
C ILE A 348 -23.12 25.13 -6.03
N SER A 349 -21.86 25.56 -5.97
CA SER A 349 -21.42 26.85 -6.51
C SER A 349 -21.09 26.72 -8.00
N ALA A 350 -21.38 27.76 -8.78
CA ALA A 350 -20.91 27.85 -10.16
C ALA A 350 -19.38 28.05 -10.19
N MET A 351 -18.68 27.39 -11.12
CA MET A 351 -17.22 27.54 -11.26
C MET A 351 -16.88 28.85 -11.96
N THR A 352 -16.80 29.92 -11.18
CA THR A 352 -16.21 31.18 -11.63
C THR A 352 -14.68 31.11 -11.59
N ALA A 353 -13.99 32.07 -12.20
CA ALA A 353 -12.54 32.20 -12.09
C ALA A 353 -12.07 32.31 -10.63
N GLN A 354 -12.78 33.09 -9.82
CA GLN A 354 -12.50 33.21 -8.38
C GLN A 354 -12.72 31.88 -7.64
N GLU A 355 -13.84 31.20 -7.92
CA GLU A 355 -14.14 29.89 -7.34
C GLU A 355 -13.08 28.86 -7.72
N PHE A 356 -12.58 28.88 -8.96
CA PHE A 356 -11.48 28.02 -9.39
C PHE A 356 -10.19 28.31 -8.62
N ALA A 357 -9.82 29.59 -8.44
CA ALA A 357 -8.67 29.97 -7.64
C ALA A 357 -8.82 29.53 -6.16
N ASP A 358 -10.03 29.65 -5.60
CA ASP A 358 -10.33 29.22 -4.25
C ASP A 358 -10.33 27.69 -4.10
N ALA A 359 -10.81 26.99 -5.12
CA ALA A 359 -10.77 25.53 -5.21
C ALA A 359 -9.34 25.01 -5.39
N GLN A 360 -8.35 25.85 -5.74
CA GLN A 360 -6.92 25.47 -5.72
C GLN A 360 -6.32 25.52 -4.32
N ARG A 361 -6.90 26.28 -3.37
CA ARG A 361 -6.38 26.43 -2.00
C ARG A 361 -6.59 25.15 -1.19
N ILE A 362 -5.47 24.57 -0.78
CA ILE A 362 -5.38 23.28 -0.07
C ILE A 362 -5.30 23.56 1.43
N ASP A 363 -6.44 23.55 2.12
CA ASP A 363 -6.53 23.71 3.59
C ASP A 363 -7.68 22.88 4.18
N GLU A 364 -7.90 22.96 5.50
CA GLU A 364 -8.90 22.21 6.25
C GLU A 364 -10.36 22.55 5.91
N ASN A 365 -10.61 23.75 5.37
CA ASN A 365 -11.94 24.25 5.07
C ASN A 365 -12.36 23.97 3.62
N MET A 366 -11.53 23.29 2.80
CA MET A 366 -11.80 23.14 1.37
C MET A 366 -13.10 22.39 1.04
N PHE A 367 -13.40 21.26 1.70
CA PHE A 367 -14.66 20.56 1.45
C PHE A 367 -15.88 21.40 1.88
N ALA A 368 -15.78 22.10 3.01
CA ALA A 368 -16.82 23.01 3.45
C ALA A 368 -17.02 24.17 2.45
N ARG A 369 -15.94 24.76 1.92
CA ARG A 369 -16.00 25.76 0.84
C ARG A 369 -16.66 25.20 -0.42
N ALA A 370 -16.33 23.97 -0.80
CA ALA A 370 -16.93 23.28 -1.93
C ALA A 370 -18.37 22.81 -1.70
N GLY A 371 -18.93 23.04 -0.50
CA GLY A 371 -20.27 22.62 -0.13
C GLY A 371 -20.42 21.10 0.00
N GLN A 372 -19.39 20.41 0.50
CA GLN A 372 -19.34 18.95 0.62
C GLN A 372 -19.13 18.50 2.07
N ASP A 373 -19.97 17.56 2.52
CA ASP A 373 -19.63 16.71 3.67
C ASP A 373 -18.83 15.50 3.18
N PHE A 374 -17.83 15.09 3.94
CA PHE A 374 -16.94 13.98 3.61
C PHE A 374 -16.81 13.01 4.78
N GLU A 375 -17.05 11.73 4.52
CA GLU A 375 -16.84 10.63 5.44
C GLU A 375 -16.00 9.54 4.78
N GLU A 376 -15.10 8.92 5.54
CA GLU A 376 -14.27 7.83 5.06
C GLU A 376 -14.23 6.68 6.07
N PHE A 377 -14.38 5.47 5.55
CA PHE A 377 -14.23 4.21 6.24
C PHE A 377 -13.11 3.42 5.58
N SER A 378 -12.24 2.81 6.37
CA SER A 378 -11.16 1.96 5.87
C SER A 378 -11.10 0.66 6.66
N LEU A 379 -10.60 -0.37 5.99
CA LEU A 379 -10.48 -1.71 6.54
C LEU A 379 -9.39 -1.77 7.61
N SER A 380 -9.78 -2.17 8.82
CA SER A 380 -8.91 -2.72 9.85
C SER A 380 -8.94 -4.25 9.72
N ARG A 381 -7.79 -4.87 9.43
CA ARG A 381 -7.64 -6.33 9.40
C ARG A 381 -7.88 -6.90 10.80
N ALA A 382 -7.43 -6.22 11.84
CA ALA A 382 -7.65 -6.65 13.22
C ALA A 382 -9.15 -6.70 13.57
N ALA A 383 -9.93 -5.71 13.13
CA ALA A 383 -11.37 -5.71 13.30
C ALA A 383 -12.06 -6.74 12.38
N LEU A 384 -11.60 -6.89 11.14
CA LEU A 384 -12.13 -7.88 10.19
C LEU A 384 -11.95 -9.31 10.72
N PHE A 385 -10.75 -9.68 11.13
CA PHE A 385 -10.43 -11.01 11.67
C PHE A 385 -11.06 -11.26 13.05
N GLY A 386 -11.38 -10.19 13.78
CA GLY A 386 -12.12 -10.24 15.04
C GLY A 386 -13.64 -10.15 14.87
N GLU A 387 -14.16 -10.20 13.63
CA GLU A 387 -15.59 -10.07 13.28
C GLU A 387 -16.27 -8.81 13.85
N ARG A 388 -15.50 -7.75 14.08
CA ARG A 388 -15.99 -6.49 14.65
C ARG A 388 -16.43 -5.56 13.52
N ALA A 389 -17.74 -5.37 13.40
CA ALA A 389 -18.35 -4.44 12.44
C ALA A 389 -17.80 -4.61 11.01
N GLY A 390 -17.67 -5.86 10.54
CA GLY A 390 -17.14 -6.15 9.20
C GLY A 390 -15.73 -5.62 8.93
N GLY A 391 -14.99 -5.17 9.95
CA GLY A 391 -13.66 -4.59 9.79
C GLY A 391 -13.60 -3.20 9.17
N LEU A 392 -14.71 -2.62 8.71
CA LEU A 392 -14.72 -1.24 8.18
C LEU A 392 -14.95 -0.26 9.32
N LEU A 393 -13.94 0.52 9.63
CA LEU A 393 -14.00 1.51 10.71
C LEU A 393 -13.93 2.93 10.13
N PRO A 394 -14.61 3.91 10.76
CA PRO A 394 -14.39 5.32 10.45
C PRO A 394 -12.90 5.63 10.58
N LEU A 395 -12.39 6.47 9.68
CA LEU A 395 -10.96 6.78 9.66
C LEU A 395 -10.43 7.34 10.99
N ALA A 396 -11.24 8.12 11.70
CA ALA A 396 -10.89 8.65 13.03
C ALA A 396 -10.65 7.58 14.11
N ALA A 397 -11.11 6.34 13.88
CA ALA A 397 -10.91 5.21 14.78
C ALA A 397 -9.66 4.36 14.42
N LEU A 398 -8.92 4.75 13.38
CA LEU A 398 -7.75 4.03 12.90
C LEU A 398 -6.45 4.71 13.31
N ASP A 399 -5.34 3.99 13.15
CA ASP A 399 -3.99 4.53 13.30
C ASP A 399 -3.77 5.72 12.36
N ARG A 400 -2.71 6.47 12.67
CA ARG A 400 -2.28 7.65 11.91
C ARG A 400 -2.32 7.44 10.39
N PHE A 401 -2.93 8.42 9.72
CA PHE A 401 -3.00 8.44 8.26
C PHE A 401 -1.70 8.97 7.65
N PHE A 402 -1.15 8.19 6.71
CA PHE A 402 -0.03 8.59 5.87
C PHE A 402 -0.50 8.59 4.42
N LEU A 403 -0.28 9.72 3.76
CA LEU A 403 -0.57 9.86 2.35
C LEU A 403 0.59 9.24 1.54
N THR A 404 0.38 8.05 0.99
CA THR A 404 1.34 7.34 0.11
C THR A 404 1.15 7.66 -1.37
N PHE A 405 -0.02 8.21 -1.73
CA PHE A 405 -0.42 8.63 -3.06
C PHE A 405 -0.40 10.15 -3.20
N SER A 406 -0.02 10.68 -4.37
CA SER A 406 0.08 12.14 -4.60
C SER A 406 1.02 12.90 -3.65
N SER A 407 1.87 12.20 -2.89
CA SER A 407 2.88 12.81 -2.00
C SER A 407 4.17 13.20 -2.72
N HIS A 408 4.17 13.18 -4.06
CA HIS A 408 5.35 13.43 -4.89
C HIS A 408 6.52 12.47 -4.56
N GLY A 409 6.19 11.23 -4.19
CA GLY A 409 7.17 10.16 -3.94
C GLY A 409 8.00 10.32 -2.67
N VAL A 410 7.70 11.33 -1.85
CA VAL A 410 8.46 11.65 -0.63
C VAL A 410 8.16 10.62 0.45
N ASP A 411 9.18 9.83 0.82
CA ASP A 411 9.13 8.93 1.97
C ASP A 411 9.53 9.67 3.25
N PHE A 412 8.55 9.88 4.13
CA PHE A 412 8.73 10.63 5.38
C PHE A 412 9.61 9.93 6.41
N PHE A 413 9.80 8.61 6.29
CA PHE A 413 10.66 7.83 7.17
C PHE A 413 12.12 7.82 6.72
N ASP A 414 12.38 8.10 5.43
CA ASP A 414 13.73 8.16 4.86
C ASP A 414 14.33 9.58 4.91
N MET A 415 13.54 10.60 5.26
CA MET A 415 14.00 11.98 5.44
C MET A 415 14.85 12.16 6.72
N ARG A 416 15.90 12.98 6.64
CA ARG A 416 16.77 13.29 7.79
C ARG A 416 15.98 14.03 8.89
N SER A 417 16.23 13.66 10.14
CA SER A 417 15.68 14.33 11.33
C SER A 417 15.90 15.85 11.26
N GLY A 418 14.82 16.63 11.25
CA GLY A 418 14.84 18.09 11.16
C GLY A 418 14.36 18.68 9.81
N GLN A 419 14.18 17.86 8.76
CA GLN A 419 13.60 18.30 7.48
C GLN A 419 12.14 17.86 7.28
N SER A 420 11.64 17.01 8.17
CA SER A 420 10.30 16.46 8.12
C SER A 420 9.59 16.81 9.43
N SER A 421 8.50 17.55 9.34
CA SER A 421 7.49 17.53 10.38
C SER A 421 6.50 16.41 10.08
N LEU A 422 6.96 15.16 10.21
CA LEU A 422 6.08 14.07 10.66
C LEU A 422 5.31 14.46 11.94
N ALA A 423 5.59 15.59 12.58
CA ALA A 423 5.01 16.04 13.84
C ALA A 423 3.76 16.96 13.74
N THR A 424 3.31 17.43 12.57
CA THR A 424 2.30 18.52 12.53
C THR A 424 0.86 18.14 12.29
N GLN A 425 0.53 16.87 12.06
CA GLN A 425 -0.88 16.44 11.94
C GLN A 425 -1.07 15.08 12.60
N ASP A 426 -1.41 15.10 13.89
CA ASP A 426 -1.71 13.91 14.68
C ASP A 426 -3.13 13.37 14.43
N ASP A 427 -4.00 14.13 13.76
CA ASP A 427 -5.36 13.70 13.39
C ASP A 427 -5.36 12.93 12.04
N PRO A 428 -5.64 11.61 12.04
CA PRO A 428 -5.72 10.80 10.82
C PRO A 428 -6.82 11.28 9.87
N GLU A 429 -7.96 11.73 10.39
CA GLU A 429 -9.10 12.18 9.61
C GLU A 429 -8.75 13.46 8.86
N HIS A 430 -8.12 14.40 9.56
CA HIS A 430 -7.59 15.62 8.95
C HIS A 430 -6.58 15.29 7.84
N ALA A 431 -5.58 14.45 8.11
CA ALA A 431 -4.54 14.12 7.14
C ALA A 431 -5.08 13.42 5.88
N ALA A 432 -6.08 12.52 6.00
CA ALA A 432 -6.69 11.90 4.83
C ALA A 432 -7.63 12.83 4.06
N LYS A 433 -8.40 13.67 4.77
CA LYS A 433 -9.11 14.78 4.14
C LYS A 433 -8.10 15.58 3.33
N LEU A 434 -6.90 15.84 3.85
CA LEU A 434 -5.89 16.56 3.08
C LEU A 434 -5.37 15.84 1.84
N GLY A 435 -5.34 14.51 1.79
CA GLY A 435 -4.94 13.77 0.58
C GLY A 435 -6.03 13.70 -0.48
N CYS A 436 -7.27 13.40 -0.06
CA CYS A 436 -8.41 13.31 -0.99
C CYS A 436 -8.82 14.69 -1.53
N LYS A 437 -8.67 15.74 -0.71
CA LYS A 437 -9.07 17.11 -1.09
C LYS A 437 -8.25 17.60 -2.29
N ASP A 438 -6.98 17.21 -2.41
CA ASP A 438 -6.07 17.67 -3.48
C ASP A 438 -6.57 17.32 -4.87
N CYS A 439 -7.48 16.36 -5.00
CA CYS A 439 -8.13 16.04 -6.26
C CYS A 439 -9.63 16.36 -6.26
N HIS A 440 -10.34 16.23 -5.14
CA HIS A 440 -11.82 16.22 -5.12
C HIS A 440 -12.48 17.47 -4.51
N GLY A 441 -11.71 18.47 -4.07
CA GLY A 441 -12.21 19.63 -3.32
C GLY A 441 -12.87 20.76 -4.13
N ALA A 442 -13.40 20.51 -5.33
CA ALA A 442 -14.14 21.52 -6.10
C ALA A 442 -15.66 21.41 -5.90
N PRO A 443 -16.46 22.46 -6.16
CA PRO A 443 -17.91 22.37 -6.08
C PRO A 443 -18.51 21.45 -7.16
N GLY A 444 -19.68 20.87 -6.89
CA GLY A 444 -20.51 20.19 -7.90
C GLY A 444 -19.78 19.17 -8.78
N VAL A 445 -20.10 19.16 -10.08
CA VAL A 445 -19.53 18.23 -11.08
C VAL A 445 -18.00 18.31 -11.18
N TYR A 446 -17.39 19.44 -10.81
CA TYR A 446 -15.95 19.63 -10.90
C TYR A 446 -15.19 18.82 -9.84
N SER A 447 -15.84 18.40 -8.75
CA SER A 447 -15.29 17.40 -7.81
C SER A 447 -15.18 16.00 -8.42
N PHE A 448 -15.89 15.76 -9.53
CA PHE A 448 -16.01 14.45 -10.14
C PHE A 448 -14.94 14.26 -11.22
N ASN A 449 -13.71 13.94 -10.77
CA ASN A 449 -12.53 13.74 -11.64
C ASN A 449 -12.72 12.67 -12.73
N SER A 450 -13.70 11.79 -12.59
CA SER A 450 -14.08 10.83 -13.63
C SER A 450 -14.69 11.50 -14.87
N TYR A 451 -15.18 12.73 -14.77
CA TYR A 451 -15.69 13.53 -15.89
C TYR A 451 -14.71 14.64 -16.28
N VAL A 452 -14.50 15.63 -15.40
CA VAL A 452 -13.57 16.74 -15.62
C VAL A 452 -12.57 16.79 -14.47
N PRO A 453 -11.32 16.33 -14.66
CA PRO A 453 -10.33 16.32 -13.61
C PRO A 453 -9.66 17.69 -13.47
N PHE A 454 -10.37 18.65 -12.87
CA PHE A 454 -10.03 20.09 -12.93
C PHE A 454 -8.62 20.46 -12.41
N ARG A 455 -8.00 19.64 -11.55
CA ARG A 455 -6.62 19.84 -11.07
C ARG A 455 -5.57 19.03 -11.83
N LEU A 456 -5.98 17.98 -12.54
CA LEU A 456 -5.07 17.09 -13.28
C LEU A 456 -5.08 17.37 -14.79
N ALA A 457 -6.02 18.18 -15.25
CA ALA A 457 -6.17 18.62 -16.62
C ALA A 457 -6.17 20.16 -16.68
N GLY A 458 -5.79 20.70 -17.84
CA GLY A 458 -5.91 22.10 -18.18
C GLY A 458 -6.69 22.29 -19.49
N PRO A 459 -6.59 23.48 -20.13
CA PRO A 459 -7.36 23.83 -21.34
C PRO A 459 -7.21 22.87 -22.52
N GLY A 460 -6.10 22.13 -22.59
CA GLY A 460 -5.89 21.08 -23.59
C GLY A 460 -6.82 19.86 -23.45
N PHE A 461 -7.52 19.73 -22.32
CA PHE A 461 -8.55 18.72 -22.12
C PHE A 461 -9.88 19.20 -22.71
N THR A 462 -10.08 18.86 -23.98
CA THR A 462 -11.21 19.37 -24.78
C THR A 462 -12.39 18.41 -24.88
N GLN A 463 -12.21 17.14 -24.49
CA GLN A 463 -13.24 16.11 -24.59
C GLN A 463 -13.39 15.34 -23.27
N ALA A 464 -14.61 15.35 -22.75
CA ALA A 464 -14.95 14.63 -21.53
C ALA A 464 -15.31 13.16 -21.87
N PRO A 465 -15.03 12.23 -20.95
CA PRO A 465 -15.44 10.84 -21.09
C PRO A 465 -16.96 10.71 -21.05
N ARG A 466 -17.51 9.77 -21.82
CA ARG A 466 -18.94 9.47 -21.83
C ARG A 466 -19.31 8.60 -20.63
N LEU A 467 -19.73 9.22 -19.54
CA LEU A 467 -20.18 8.50 -18.35
C LEU A 467 -21.52 7.82 -18.60
N SER A 468 -21.67 6.55 -18.21
CA SER A 468 -22.95 5.84 -18.25
C SER A 468 -23.14 5.01 -16.99
N GLU A 469 -24.35 4.51 -16.79
CA GLU A 469 -24.52 3.40 -15.88
C GLU A 469 -23.65 2.21 -16.33
N ILE A 470 -23.14 1.45 -15.35
CA ILE A 470 -22.47 0.16 -15.52
C ILE A 470 -22.93 -0.78 -14.41
N SER A 471 -23.13 -2.06 -14.72
CA SER A 471 -23.39 -3.05 -13.68
C SER A 471 -22.14 -3.25 -12.80
N LEU A 472 -22.32 -3.70 -11.55
CA LEU A 472 -21.19 -3.96 -10.65
C LEU A 472 -20.27 -5.06 -11.23
N VAL A 473 -20.85 -6.08 -11.85
CA VAL A 473 -20.10 -7.19 -12.47
C VAL A 473 -19.28 -6.68 -13.66
N ASP A 474 -19.84 -5.83 -14.51
CA ASP A 474 -19.09 -5.28 -15.65
C ASP A 474 -17.98 -4.33 -15.17
N ALA A 475 -18.20 -3.56 -14.10
CA ALA A 475 -17.17 -2.73 -13.51
C ALA A 475 -16.00 -3.56 -12.96
N GLU A 476 -16.29 -4.69 -12.31
CA GLU A 476 -15.29 -5.65 -11.85
C GLU A 476 -14.52 -6.25 -13.04
N GLN A 477 -15.21 -6.65 -14.12
CA GLN A 477 -14.56 -7.16 -15.33
C GLN A 477 -13.66 -6.12 -16.00
N VAL A 478 -14.09 -4.85 -16.06
CA VAL A 478 -13.28 -3.75 -16.58
C VAL A 478 -12.01 -3.56 -15.75
N ALA A 479 -12.10 -3.64 -14.41
CA ALA A 479 -10.94 -3.54 -13.53
C ALA A 479 -9.97 -4.72 -13.71
N VAL A 480 -10.50 -5.95 -13.84
CA VAL A 480 -9.71 -7.15 -14.14
C VAL A 480 -8.98 -7.00 -15.47
N ALA A 481 -9.69 -6.64 -16.53
CA ALA A 481 -9.12 -6.45 -17.87
C ALA A 481 -8.05 -5.36 -17.87
N TRP A 482 -8.29 -4.26 -17.14
CA TRP A 482 -7.31 -3.19 -16.96
C TRP A 482 -6.04 -3.70 -16.29
N LYS A 483 -6.15 -4.43 -15.17
CA LYS A 483 -4.99 -4.99 -14.45
C LYS A 483 -4.20 -5.97 -15.33
N GLN A 484 -4.88 -6.79 -16.15
CA GLN A 484 -4.22 -7.74 -17.05
C GLN A 484 -3.31 -7.09 -18.09
N GLN A 485 -3.54 -5.82 -18.42
CA GLN A 485 -2.74 -5.06 -19.39
C GLN A 485 -1.56 -4.32 -18.74
N ARG A 486 -1.40 -4.41 -17.41
CA ARG A 486 -0.36 -3.68 -16.68
C ARG A 486 0.98 -4.42 -16.73
N VAL A 487 2.06 -3.63 -16.74
CA VAL A 487 3.43 -4.16 -16.78
C VAL A 487 3.71 -5.05 -15.57
N ASP A 488 3.33 -4.60 -14.36
CA ASP A 488 3.46 -5.36 -13.12
C ASP A 488 2.81 -6.75 -13.19
N TRP A 489 1.60 -6.87 -13.75
CA TRP A 489 0.93 -8.15 -13.96
C TRP A 489 1.66 -9.02 -14.98
N GLY A 490 2.12 -8.43 -16.09
CA GLY A 490 2.94 -9.13 -17.09
C GLY A 490 4.25 -9.69 -16.51
N ARG A 491 4.77 -9.09 -15.44
CA ARG A 491 5.94 -9.58 -14.68
C ARG A 491 5.58 -10.64 -13.65
N LEU A 492 4.41 -10.55 -13.01
CA LEU A 492 3.96 -11.51 -12.01
C LEU A 492 3.46 -12.82 -12.64
N GLN A 493 2.61 -12.74 -13.67
CA GLN A 493 1.86 -13.88 -14.20
C GLN A 493 2.73 -15.09 -14.59
N PRO A 494 3.89 -14.93 -15.25
CA PRO A 494 4.76 -16.06 -15.60
C PRO A 494 5.32 -16.77 -14.36
N LEU A 495 5.54 -16.03 -13.27
CA LEU A 495 6.14 -16.55 -12.03
C LEU A 495 5.14 -17.37 -11.21
N LEU A 496 3.85 -17.06 -11.32
CA LEU A 496 2.77 -17.79 -10.62
C LEU A 496 2.62 -19.23 -11.12
N ARG A 497 2.99 -19.51 -12.37
CA ARG A 497 2.84 -20.83 -13.01
C ARG A 497 4.05 -21.75 -12.82
N GLY A 498 5.07 -21.28 -12.08
CA GLY A 498 6.39 -21.91 -12.02
C GLY A 498 7.13 -21.83 -13.36
N PRO A 499 8.42 -22.21 -13.41
CA PRO A 499 9.12 -22.29 -14.68
C PRO A 499 8.35 -23.26 -15.58
N LEU A 500 7.88 -22.76 -16.73
CA LEU A 500 7.45 -23.60 -17.84
C LEU A 500 8.61 -24.58 -18.08
N LYS A 501 8.42 -25.85 -17.73
CA LYS A 501 9.25 -26.89 -18.30
C LYS A 501 9.05 -26.74 -19.80
N LEU A 502 10.04 -26.19 -20.50
CA LEU A 502 10.19 -26.35 -21.92
C LEU A 502 9.94 -27.85 -22.16
N ARG A 503 8.82 -28.16 -22.81
CA ARG A 503 8.60 -29.51 -23.29
C ARG A 503 9.72 -29.74 -24.27
N ASP A 504 10.73 -30.49 -23.85
CA ASP A 504 11.60 -31.19 -24.79
C ASP A 504 10.65 -32.02 -25.65
N HIS A 505 10.40 -31.55 -26.87
CA HIS A 505 9.92 -32.39 -27.94
C HIS A 505 11.16 -32.98 -28.61
N PRO A 506 11.60 -34.19 -28.24
CA PRO A 506 12.49 -34.93 -29.12
C PRO A 506 11.70 -35.24 -30.39
N GLY A 507 12.38 -35.11 -31.52
CA GLY A 507 11.74 -34.95 -32.80
C GLY A 507 10.79 -36.09 -33.21
N GLN A 508 9.78 -35.71 -33.98
CA GLN A 508 9.31 -36.55 -35.07
C GLN A 508 9.52 -35.77 -36.36
N ARG A 509 10.60 -36.14 -37.04
CA ARG A 509 10.69 -35.98 -38.49
C ARG A 509 9.84 -37.07 -39.15
N GLN A 510 9.28 -36.68 -40.30
CA GLN A 510 8.94 -37.48 -41.49
C GLN A 510 7.55 -38.12 -41.59
N PRO A 511 7.05 -38.32 -42.83
CA PRO A 511 7.70 -38.10 -44.14
C PRO A 511 7.46 -36.72 -44.75
#